data_AF-A0A1E5LCG7-F1
#
_entry.id   AF-A0A1E5LCG7-F1
#
_cell.length_a   1.000
_cell.length_b   1.000
_cell.length_c   1.000
_cell.angle_alpha   90.00
_cell.angle_beta   90.00
_cell.angle_gamma   90.00
#
_symmetry.space_group_name_H-M   'P 1'
#
loop_
_entity.id
_entity.type
_entity.pdbx_description
1 polymer ?
#
loop_
_entity_poly.entity_id
_entity_poly.type
_entity_poly.pdbx_seq_one_letter_code
_entity_poly.pdbx_strand_id
1 'polypeptide(L)'
;MKVFLNSKGVTLSAKEYFINALSYMALGLFSSLIIGLIMKTIGDQFKWPFFTEMGSLAMGLMGPAIGAAVAYGLKAPPLVIFASIISGAAGAELGGPAGSYVAALISSEVGKVVSKETKIDIIVTPFVTITVGFATASLIGPSVAAFMEAFGAWIMWSTELRPLLMGILVAISMGLALTAPISSVAIALMLDLSGVAGGAATVGCAAQMIGFAVSSYRENGFGGLVAQGIGTSMLQVANIVRNPYILIPPTVAGALLAPFATVWLDMSNNSSGAGMGTSGFVGQIMTFTTMGFSGIVILKVLLLHIIGPAIISLLLSELMRKAGLIKFGDMKIDY
;
A
#
# COMPACT_ATOMS: atom_id res chain seq x y z
N MET A 1 29.90 21.82 -1.31
CA MET A 1 28.50 21.35 -1.25
C MET A 1 28.37 19.84 -1.08
N LYS A 2 28.84 18.99 -2.04
CA LYS A 2 28.72 17.51 -1.92
C LYS A 2 29.36 16.90 -0.67
N VAL A 3 30.54 17.38 -0.27
CA VAL A 3 31.23 16.92 0.96
C VAL A 3 30.41 17.21 2.22
N PHE A 4 29.81 18.40 2.29
CA PHE A 4 28.96 18.80 3.41
C PHE A 4 27.68 17.95 3.48
N LEU A 5 26.98 17.77 2.36
CA LEU A 5 25.79 16.91 2.28
C LEU A 5 26.10 15.47 2.70
N ASN A 6 27.21 14.89 2.21
CA ASN A 6 27.63 13.55 2.62
C ASN A 6 27.96 13.47 4.12
N SER A 7 28.57 14.51 4.71
CA SER A 7 28.83 14.56 6.15
C SER A 7 27.54 14.58 7.00
N LYS A 8 26.43 15.06 6.41
CA LYS A 8 25.09 15.04 6.98
C LYS A 8 24.29 13.78 6.66
N GLY A 9 24.88 12.81 5.95
CA GLY A 9 24.16 11.61 5.50
C GLY A 9 23.15 11.87 4.38
N VAL A 10 23.32 12.96 3.62
CA VAL A 10 22.48 13.31 2.46
C VAL A 10 23.22 12.90 1.19
N THR A 11 22.79 11.81 0.55
CA THR A 11 23.48 11.23 -0.61
C THR A 11 22.88 11.64 -1.96
N LEU A 12 21.65 12.17 -1.98
CA LEU A 12 20.89 12.51 -3.19
C LEU A 12 20.85 11.37 -4.23
N SER A 13 20.80 10.12 -3.77
CA SER A 13 20.83 8.94 -4.63
C SER A 13 19.43 8.44 -4.94
N ALA A 14 19.17 8.13 -6.21
CA ALA A 14 17.90 7.52 -6.64
C ALA A 14 17.61 6.20 -5.92
N LYS A 15 18.64 5.41 -5.61
CA LYS A 15 18.51 4.18 -4.80
C LYS A 15 18.11 4.50 -3.36
N GLU A 16 18.61 5.58 -2.78
CA GLU A 16 18.25 5.94 -1.41
C GLU A 16 16.76 6.33 -1.33
N TYR A 17 16.28 7.09 -2.30
CA TYR A 17 14.92 7.62 -2.28
C TYR A 17 13.90 6.61 -2.79
N PHE A 18 14.06 6.13 -4.02
CA PHE A 18 13.06 5.27 -4.67
C PHE A 18 13.15 3.79 -4.28
N ILE A 19 14.11 3.41 -3.45
CA ILE A 19 14.24 2.04 -2.98
C ILE A 19 14.26 2.03 -1.45
N ASN A 20 15.31 2.56 -0.81
CA ASN A 20 15.46 2.43 0.63
C ASN A 20 14.33 3.14 1.38
N ALA A 21 14.09 4.42 1.11
CA ALA A 21 13.06 5.18 1.79
C ALA A 21 11.65 4.64 1.52
N LEU A 22 11.36 4.14 0.30
CA LEU A 22 10.08 3.50 -0.01
C LEU A 22 9.89 2.17 0.74
N SER A 23 10.94 1.36 0.91
CA SER A 23 10.87 0.15 1.73
C SER A 23 10.52 0.50 3.19
N TYR A 24 11.15 1.54 3.77
CA TYR A 24 10.87 1.97 5.13
C TYR A 24 9.46 2.58 5.29
N MET A 25 8.95 3.31 4.30
CA MET A 25 7.55 3.74 4.27
C MET A 25 6.61 2.53 4.38
N ALA A 26 6.88 1.46 3.63
CA ALA A 26 6.05 0.26 3.66
C ALA A 26 6.06 -0.42 5.04
N LEU A 27 7.21 -0.41 5.75
CA LEU A 27 7.30 -0.87 7.15
C LEU A 27 6.51 0.03 8.12
N GLY A 28 6.59 1.35 7.95
CA GLY A 28 5.79 2.32 8.71
C GLY A 28 4.29 2.11 8.51
N LEU A 29 3.86 1.89 7.26
CA LEU A 29 2.47 1.58 6.92
C LEU A 29 2.01 0.25 7.52
N PHE A 30 2.88 -0.77 7.45
CA PHE A 30 2.57 -2.10 7.98
C PHE A 30 2.35 -2.07 9.49
N SER A 31 3.28 -1.46 10.23
CA SER A 31 3.23 -1.35 11.68
C SER A 31 2.10 -0.47 12.22
N SER A 32 1.46 0.35 11.38
CA SER A 32 0.37 1.27 11.76
C SER A 32 -0.96 0.86 11.12
N LEU A 33 -1.20 1.25 9.87
CA LEU A 33 -2.47 1.06 9.16
C LEU A 33 -2.90 -0.41 9.09
N ILE A 34 -1.97 -1.30 8.72
CA ILE A 34 -2.31 -2.69 8.43
C ILE A 34 -2.57 -3.47 9.71
N ILE A 35 -1.66 -3.39 10.69
CA ILE A 35 -1.88 -4.01 12.01
C ILE A 35 -3.09 -3.38 12.69
N GLY A 36 -3.26 -2.06 12.61
CA GLY A 36 -4.44 -1.37 13.13
C GLY A 36 -5.74 -1.86 12.49
N LEU A 37 -5.74 -2.09 11.19
CA LEU A 37 -6.89 -2.65 10.48
C LEU A 37 -7.20 -4.08 10.93
N ILE A 38 -6.19 -4.93 11.09
CA ILE A 38 -6.36 -6.30 11.61
C ILE A 38 -6.97 -6.26 13.01
N MET A 39 -6.43 -5.42 13.91
CA MET A 39 -6.95 -5.24 15.26
C MET A 39 -8.40 -4.75 15.25
N LYS A 40 -8.69 -3.72 14.45
CA LYS A 40 -10.04 -3.17 14.32
C LYS A 40 -11.02 -4.21 13.80
N THR A 41 -10.62 -4.99 12.80
CA THR A 41 -11.45 -6.05 12.20
C THR A 41 -11.77 -7.13 13.22
N ILE A 42 -10.79 -7.58 14.01
CA ILE A 42 -11.03 -8.51 15.14
C ILE A 42 -12.02 -7.90 16.13
N GLY A 43 -11.83 -6.62 16.50
CA GLY A 43 -12.76 -5.91 17.39
C GLY A 43 -14.19 -5.86 16.86
N ASP A 44 -14.36 -5.51 15.59
CA ASP A 44 -15.66 -5.36 14.96
C ASP A 44 -16.41 -6.71 14.79
N GLN A 45 -15.67 -7.79 14.51
CA GLN A 45 -16.22 -9.14 14.35
C GLN A 45 -16.60 -9.77 15.69
N PHE A 46 -15.73 -9.68 16.70
CA PHE A 46 -15.97 -10.27 18.03
C PHE A 46 -16.72 -9.33 18.99
N LYS A 47 -17.11 -8.13 18.52
CA LYS A 47 -17.74 -7.07 19.33
C LYS A 47 -16.90 -6.73 20.56
N TRP A 48 -15.59 -6.55 20.36
CA TRP A 48 -14.61 -6.22 21.39
C TRP A 48 -14.14 -4.76 21.23
N PRO A 49 -14.75 -3.79 21.95
CA PRO A 49 -14.51 -2.36 21.72
C PRO A 49 -13.04 -1.94 21.87
N PHE A 50 -12.33 -2.54 22.83
CA PHE A 50 -10.91 -2.27 23.06
C PHE A 50 -10.06 -2.53 21.80
N PHE A 51 -10.32 -3.62 21.07
CA PHE A 51 -9.61 -3.92 19.82
C PHE A 51 -10.00 -2.97 18.69
N THR A 52 -11.27 -2.57 18.62
CA THR A 52 -11.74 -1.55 17.66
C THR A 52 -11.08 -0.19 17.91
N GLU A 53 -10.98 0.26 19.15
CA GLU A 53 -10.34 1.52 19.54
C GLU A 53 -8.84 1.49 19.28
N MET A 54 -8.14 0.43 19.73
CA MET A 54 -6.71 0.24 19.50
C MET A 54 -6.38 0.22 18.00
N GLY A 55 -7.18 -0.50 17.21
CA GLY A 55 -7.01 -0.56 15.77
C GLY A 55 -7.24 0.78 15.08
N SER A 56 -8.30 1.50 15.47
CA SER A 56 -8.61 2.82 14.92
C SER A 56 -7.54 3.85 15.24
N LEU A 57 -6.97 3.82 16.46
CA LEU A 57 -5.84 4.67 16.83
C LEU A 57 -4.60 4.37 15.98
N ALA A 58 -4.24 3.09 15.84
CA ALA A 58 -3.08 2.68 15.04
C ALA A 58 -3.23 3.09 13.56
N MET A 59 -4.43 2.94 13.00
CA MET A 59 -4.76 3.41 11.64
C MET A 59 -4.65 4.94 11.51
N GLY A 60 -5.15 5.68 12.50
CA GLY A 60 -5.06 7.15 12.53
C GLY A 60 -3.63 7.69 12.60
N LEU A 61 -2.68 6.89 13.08
CA LEU A 61 -1.26 7.23 13.17
C LEU A 61 -0.43 6.75 11.96
N MET A 62 -1.07 6.40 10.85
CA MET A 62 -0.38 5.96 9.63
C MET A 62 0.63 6.99 9.09
N GLY A 63 0.22 8.25 8.92
CA GLY A 63 1.11 9.34 8.51
C GLY A 63 2.30 9.53 9.45
N PRO A 64 2.07 9.71 10.76
CA PRO A 64 3.10 9.70 11.80
C PRO A 64 4.11 8.55 11.69
N ALA A 65 3.63 7.30 11.55
CA ALA A 65 4.46 6.12 11.46
C ALA A 65 5.31 6.09 10.18
N ILE A 66 4.73 6.46 9.03
CA ILE A 66 5.48 6.63 7.78
C ILE A 66 6.57 7.69 7.96
N GLY A 67 6.24 8.83 8.57
CA GLY A 67 7.18 9.92 8.79
C GLY A 67 8.41 9.50 9.59
N ALA A 68 8.20 8.81 10.71
CA ALA A 68 9.28 8.27 11.53
C ALA A 68 10.08 7.19 10.77
N ALA A 69 9.41 6.27 10.09
CA ALA A 69 10.06 5.16 9.40
C ALA A 69 10.94 5.64 8.23
N VAL A 70 10.45 6.59 7.42
CA VAL A 70 11.22 7.20 6.32
C VAL A 70 12.45 7.93 6.87
N ALA A 71 12.28 8.76 7.91
CA ALA A 71 13.40 9.47 8.53
C ALA A 71 14.45 8.52 9.10
N TYR A 72 14.01 7.43 9.76
CA TYR A 72 14.87 6.38 10.26
C TYR A 72 15.62 5.67 9.12
N GLY A 73 14.93 5.32 8.03
CA GLY A 73 15.53 4.73 6.84
C GLY A 73 16.59 5.61 6.18
N LEU A 74 16.37 6.93 6.19
CA LEU A 74 17.32 7.94 5.73
C LEU A 74 18.43 8.26 6.75
N LYS A 75 18.52 7.48 7.84
CA LYS A 75 19.50 7.59 8.92
C LYS A 75 19.55 8.99 9.55
N ALA A 76 18.38 9.62 9.67
CA ALA A 76 18.27 10.95 10.25
C ALA A 76 18.58 10.95 11.77
N PRO A 77 19.08 12.07 12.33
CA PRO A 77 19.31 12.17 13.76
C PRO A 77 17.99 12.18 14.55
N PRO A 78 17.98 11.85 15.86
CA PRO A 78 16.76 11.65 16.64
C PRO A 78 15.75 12.80 16.58
N LEU A 79 16.22 14.06 16.66
CA LEU A 79 15.34 15.24 16.59
C LEU A 79 14.61 15.34 15.25
N VAL A 80 15.26 14.96 14.15
CA VAL A 80 14.65 14.96 12.81
C VAL A 80 13.65 13.81 12.69
N ILE A 81 13.94 12.63 13.24
CA ILE A 81 13.00 11.50 13.25
C ILE A 81 11.72 11.88 13.99
N PHE A 82 11.83 12.43 15.20
CA PHE A 82 10.66 12.80 16.00
C PHE A 82 9.87 13.95 15.37
N ALA A 83 10.54 14.93 14.77
CA ALA A 83 9.87 16.01 14.05
C ALA A 83 9.18 15.52 12.76
N SER A 84 9.74 14.51 12.09
CA SER A 84 9.19 13.93 10.85
C SER A 84 7.86 13.22 11.07
N ILE A 85 7.52 12.86 12.30
CA ILE A 85 6.18 12.38 12.69
C ILE A 85 5.11 13.41 12.27
N ILE A 86 5.36 14.70 12.51
CA ILE A 86 4.43 15.77 12.14
C ILE A 86 4.42 15.99 10.63
N SER A 87 5.58 15.89 9.96
CA SER A 87 5.65 15.96 8.49
C SER A 87 4.83 14.84 7.84
N GLY A 88 4.96 13.61 8.34
CA GLY A 88 4.18 12.46 7.88
C GLY A 88 2.69 12.64 8.14
N ALA A 89 2.29 13.16 9.30
CA ALA A 89 0.89 13.47 9.60
C ALA A 89 0.29 14.49 8.62
N ALA A 90 0.99 15.62 8.40
CA ALA A 90 0.55 16.64 7.45
C ALA A 90 0.46 16.10 6.02
N GLY A 91 1.41 15.25 5.61
CA GLY A 91 1.38 14.59 4.32
C GLY A 91 0.22 13.60 4.17
N ALA A 92 -0.17 12.88 5.23
CA ALA A 92 -1.29 11.96 5.22
C ALA A 92 -2.62 12.67 4.99
N GLU A 93 -2.83 13.79 5.65
CA GLU A 93 -4.07 14.58 5.53
C GLU A 93 -4.28 15.09 4.10
N LEU A 94 -3.20 15.47 3.42
CA LEU A 94 -3.27 16.13 2.12
C LEU A 94 -3.03 15.19 0.92
N GLY A 95 -2.42 14.02 1.13
CA GLY A 95 -2.05 13.11 0.04
C GLY A 95 -1.88 11.65 0.43
N GLY A 96 -2.41 11.25 1.60
CA GLY A 96 -2.33 9.86 2.08
C GLY A 96 -0.90 9.34 2.26
N PRO A 97 -0.66 8.04 2.05
CA PRO A 97 0.67 7.44 2.19
C PRO A 97 1.74 8.11 1.31
N ALA A 98 1.43 8.40 0.04
CA ALA A 98 2.34 9.11 -0.87
C ALA A 98 2.69 10.50 -0.36
N GLY A 99 1.69 11.28 0.06
CA GLY A 99 1.91 12.61 0.64
C GLY A 99 2.78 12.55 1.90
N SER A 100 2.53 11.58 2.78
CA SER A 100 3.33 11.32 3.98
C SER A 100 4.79 11.05 3.64
N TYR A 101 5.02 10.18 2.64
CA TYR A 101 6.36 9.82 2.19
C TYR A 101 7.13 11.02 1.63
N VAL A 102 6.53 11.79 0.73
CA VAL A 102 7.25 12.92 0.12
C VAL A 102 7.51 14.03 1.14
N ALA A 103 6.52 14.34 1.99
CA ALA A 103 6.69 15.31 3.07
C ALA A 103 7.81 14.90 4.03
N ALA A 104 7.83 13.63 4.46
CA ALA A 104 8.85 13.10 5.36
C ALA A 104 10.24 13.00 4.72
N LEU A 105 10.33 12.63 3.44
CA LEU A 105 11.60 12.54 2.71
C LEU A 105 12.26 13.91 2.61
N ILE A 106 11.51 14.92 2.14
CA ILE A 106 12.05 16.26 1.94
C ILE A 106 12.37 16.91 3.29
N SER A 107 11.48 16.81 4.27
CA SER A 107 11.73 17.37 5.60
C SER A 107 12.90 16.71 6.31
N SER A 108 13.07 15.38 6.17
CA SER A 108 14.20 14.66 6.77
C SER A 108 15.53 15.10 6.18
N GLU A 109 15.62 15.26 4.86
CA GLU A 109 16.85 15.70 4.20
C GLU A 109 17.23 17.14 4.61
N VAL A 110 16.26 18.05 4.62
CA VAL A 110 16.51 19.44 5.07
C VAL A 110 16.82 19.49 6.57
N GLY A 111 16.13 18.69 7.39
CA GLY A 111 16.39 18.57 8.82
C GLY A 111 17.80 18.04 9.11
N LYS A 112 18.27 17.03 8.36
CA LYS A 112 19.66 16.53 8.44
C LYS A 112 20.67 17.62 8.14
N VAL A 113 20.41 18.46 7.14
CA VAL A 113 21.30 19.57 6.75
C VAL A 113 21.47 20.59 7.89
N VAL A 114 20.39 20.93 8.59
CA VAL A 114 20.40 21.95 9.66
C VAL A 114 20.86 21.37 11.01
N SER A 115 20.72 20.06 11.21
CA SER A 115 21.04 19.42 12.48
C SER A 115 22.49 19.60 12.89
N LYS A 116 22.69 20.05 14.13
CA LYS A 116 23.98 20.34 14.79
C LYS A 116 24.78 21.49 14.19
N GLU A 117 24.15 22.36 13.39
CA GLU A 117 24.82 23.55 12.83
C GLU A 117 24.73 24.78 13.74
N THR A 118 23.82 24.79 14.73
CA THR A 118 23.61 25.94 15.61
C THR A 118 23.69 25.56 17.10
N LYS A 119 23.99 26.54 17.96
CA LYS A 119 23.99 26.35 19.42
C LYS A 119 22.58 26.10 19.99
N ILE A 120 21.55 26.45 19.23
CA ILE A 120 20.13 26.29 19.57
C ILE A 120 19.49 25.16 18.75
N ASP A 121 20.28 24.14 18.38
CA ASP A 121 19.88 23.02 17.51
C ASP A 121 18.59 22.34 17.96
N ILE A 122 18.39 22.23 19.28
CA ILE A 122 17.21 21.60 19.89
C ILE A 122 15.89 22.29 19.52
N ILE A 123 15.95 23.58 19.17
CA ILE A 123 14.79 24.35 18.69
C ILE A 123 14.79 24.39 17.16
N VAL A 124 15.94 24.72 16.55
CA VAL A 124 16.02 25.00 15.11
C VAL A 124 15.74 23.76 14.27
N THR A 125 16.33 22.62 14.61
CA THR A 125 16.18 21.38 13.84
C THR A 125 14.74 20.89 13.75
N PRO A 126 14.00 20.71 14.87
CA PRO A 126 12.60 20.32 14.77
C PRO A 126 11.74 21.40 14.10
N PHE A 127 11.98 22.68 14.38
CA PHE A 127 11.22 23.78 13.74
C PHE A 127 11.35 23.76 12.22
N VAL A 128 12.58 23.65 11.70
CA VAL A 128 12.82 23.58 10.25
C VAL A 128 12.23 22.32 9.65
N THR A 129 12.43 21.16 10.29
CA THR A 129 11.89 19.87 9.80
C THR A 129 10.36 19.93 9.69
N ILE A 130 9.66 20.41 10.72
CA ILE A 130 8.20 20.53 10.73
C ILE A 130 7.74 21.53 9.65
N THR A 131 8.36 22.72 9.60
CA THR A 131 7.98 23.77 8.65
C THR A 131 8.12 23.31 7.21
N VAL A 132 9.25 22.68 6.88
CA VAL A 132 9.51 22.13 5.54
C VAL A 132 8.54 21.00 5.23
N GLY A 133 8.26 20.12 6.19
CA GLY A 133 7.31 19.03 5.99
C GLY A 133 5.90 19.53 5.71
N PHE A 134 5.41 20.50 6.50
CA PHE A 134 4.09 21.08 6.32
C PHE A 134 3.97 21.87 5.00
N ALA A 135 5.00 22.65 4.66
CA ALA A 135 5.06 23.36 3.38
C ALA A 135 5.07 22.37 2.20
N THR A 136 5.86 21.31 2.30
CA THR A 136 5.91 20.24 1.28
C THR A 136 4.56 19.57 1.13
N ALA A 137 3.90 19.18 2.23
CA ALA A 137 2.58 18.58 2.21
C ALA A 137 1.55 19.52 1.56
N SER A 138 1.58 20.81 1.89
CA SER A 138 0.68 21.83 1.33
C SER A 138 0.88 22.05 -0.17
N LEU A 139 2.11 21.94 -0.66
CA LEU A 139 2.42 22.10 -2.09
C LEU A 139 2.08 20.85 -2.91
N ILE A 140 2.29 19.66 -2.35
CA ILE A 140 2.15 18.39 -3.07
C ILE A 140 0.73 17.83 -2.96
N GLY A 141 0.04 18.09 -1.85
CA GLY A 141 -1.32 17.64 -1.58
C GLY A 141 -2.29 17.87 -2.73
N PRO A 142 -2.43 19.12 -3.24
CA PRO A 142 -3.31 19.41 -4.37
C PRO A 142 -3.01 18.57 -5.61
N SER A 143 -1.73 18.30 -5.90
CA SER A 143 -1.33 17.49 -7.06
C SER A 143 -1.69 16.01 -6.85
N VAL A 144 -1.52 15.49 -5.64
CA VAL A 144 -1.91 14.10 -5.31
C VAL A 144 -3.43 13.95 -5.34
N ALA A 145 -4.18 14.92 -4.80
CA ALA A 145 -5.64 14.94 -4.84
C ALA A 145 -6.16 14.95 -6.28
N ALA A 146 -5.64 15.83 -7.14
CA ALA A 146 -6.01 15.88 -8.55
C ALA A 146 -5.70 14.56 -9.29
N PHE A 147 -4.57 13.93 -8.98
CA PHE A 147 -4.25 12.61 -9.52
C PHE A 147 -5.22 11.52 -9.04
N MET A 148 -5.57 11.49 -7.75
CA MET A 148 -6.54 10.53 -7.21
C MET A 148 -7.93 10.74 -7.82
N GLU A 149 -8.33 11.98 -8.07
CA GLU A 149 -9.59 12.32 -8.73
C GLU A 149 -9.59 11.84 -10.19
N ALA A 150 -8.52 12.11 -10.95
CA ALA A 150 -8.39 11.63 -12.33
C ALA A 150 -8.38 10.09 -12.41
N PHE A 151 -7.67 9.44 -11.50
CA PHE A 151 -7.64 7.98 -11.40
C PHE A 151 -9.01 7.42 -10.98
N GLY A 152 -9.72 8.12 -10.09
CA GLY A 152 -11.07 7.76 -9.70
C GLY A 152 -12.07 7.89 -10.85
N ALA A 153 -11.98 8.96 -11.65
CA ALA A 153 -12.78 9.15 -12.86
C ALA A 153 -12.54 8.02 -13.88
N TRP A 154 -11.29 7.55 -14.03
CA TRP A 154 -10.97 6.39 -14.85
C TRP A 154 -11.66 5.10 -14.37
N ILE A 155 -11.70 4.87 -13.06
CA ILE A 155 -12.40 3.72 -12.48
C ILE A 155 -13.91 3.84 -12.70
N MET A 156 -14.49 5.02 -12.48
CA MET A 156 -15.92 5.26 -12.72
C MET A 156 -16.30 5.05 -14.18
N TRP A 157 -15.52 5.56 -15.12
CA TRP A 157 -15.74 5.25 -16.54
C TRP A 157 -15.65 3.74 -16.81
N SER A 158 -14.74 3.04 -16.14
CA SER A 158 -14.62 1.58 -16.29
C SER A 158 -15.87 0.84 -15.79
N THR A 159 -16.63 1.38 -14.82
CA THR A 159 -17.88 0.77 -14.32
C THR A 159 -19.07 0.94 -15.27
N GLU A 160 -19.01 1.89 -16.20
CA GLU A 160 -20.03 2.09 -17.25
C GLU A 160 -19.91 1.06 -18.39
N LEU A 161 -18.78 0.35 -18.46
CA LEU A 161 -18.55 -0.69 -19.47
C LEU A 161 -19.34 -1.96 -19.16
N ARG A 162 -19.47 -2.84 -20.15
CA ARG A 162 -20.09 -4.16 -19.97
C ARG A 162 -19.36 -4.97 -18.88
N PRO A 163 -20.06 -5.83 -18.10
CA PRO A 163 -19.51 -6.49 -16.90
C PRO A 163 -18.16 -7.22 -17.07
N LEU A 164 -17.91 -7.77 -18.27
CA LEU A 164 -16.63 -8.40 -18.60
C LEU A 164 -15.48 -7.40 -18.65
N LEU A 165 -15.62 -6.30 -19.39
CA LEU A 165 -14.57 -5.28 -19.54
C LEU A 165 -14.44 -4.46 -18.26
N MET A 166 -15.56 -4.11 -17.62
CA MET A 166 -15.57 -3.49 -16.31
C MET A 166 -14.73 -4.31 -15.32
N GLY A 167 -15.03 -5.61 -15.19
CA GLY A 167 -14.34 -6.48 -14.24
C GLY A 167 -12.82 -6.43 -14.43
N ILE A 168 -12.35 -6.59 -15.66
CA ILE A 168 -10.92 -6.57 -15.99
C ILE A 168 -10.29 -5.23 -15.63
N LEU A 169 -10.86 -4.11 -16.12
CA LEU A 169 -10.26 -2.79 -15.92
C LEU A 169 -10.29 -2.35 -14.45
N VAL A 170 -11.39 -2.61 -13.74
CA VAL A 170 -11.51 -2.29 -12.31
C VAL A 170 -10.54 -3.14 -11.49
N ALA A 171 -10.43 -4.45 -11.76
CA ALA A 171 -9.50 -5.32 -11.04
C ALA A 171 -8.04 -4.92 -11.27
N ILE A 172 -7.64 -4.62 -12.53
CA ILE A 172 -6.29 -4.12 -12.84
C ILE A 172 -6.04 -2.80 -12.11
N SER A 173 -6.95 -1.83 -12.25
CA SER A 173 -6.76 -0.48 -11.68
C SER A 173 -6.68 -0.54 -10.16
N MET A 174 -7.61 -1.22 -9.50
CA MET A 174 -7.64 -1.31 -8.04
C MET A 174 -6.50 -2.16 -7.49
N GLY A 175 -6.12 -3.24 -8.17
CA GLY A 175 -4.93 -4.01 -7.81
C GLY A 175 -3.66 -3.15 -7.87
N LEU A 176 -3.42 -2.47 -8.99
CA LEU A 176 -2.29 -1.58 -9.14
C LEU A 176 -2.30 -0.46 -8.10
N ALA A 177 -3.47 0.12 -7.81
CA ALA A 177 -3.63 1.14 -6.79
C ALA A 177 -3.28 0.62 -5.38
N LEU A 178 -3.62 -0.63 -5.06
CA LEU A 178 -3.30 -1.25 -3.76
C LEU A 178 -1.79 -1.46 -3.58
N THR A 179 -1.08 -1.80 -4.66
CA THR A 179 0.38 -2.00 -4.63
C THR A 179 1.15 -0.68 -4.69
N ALA A 180 0.65 0.30 -5.45
CA ALA A 180 1.21 1.64 -5.52
C ALA A 180 1.06 2.36 -4.18
N PRO A 181 1.84 3.42 -3.89
CA PRO A 181 1.74 4.22 -2.66
C PRO A 181 0.46 5.09 -2.59
N ILE A 182 -0.65 4.60 -3.12
CA ILE A 182 -1.95 5.24 -3.19
C ILE A 182 -2.91 4.44 -2.32
N SER A 183 -3.86 5.10 -1.65
CA SER A 183 -4.84 4.39 -0.83
C SER A 183 -5.99 3.86 -1.69
N SER A 184 -5.88 2.61 -2.15
CA SER A 184 -6.96 1.91 -2.87
C SER A 184 -8.28 1.90 -2.09
N VAL A 185 -8.21 1.79 -0.76
CA VAL A 185 -9.37 1.85 0.13
C VAL A 185 -10.02 3.22 0.12
N ALA A 186 -9.22 4.30 0.16
CA ALA A 186 -9.76 5.65 0.09
C ALA A 186 -10.45 5.90 -1.26
N ILE A 187 -9.86 5.41 -2.36
CA ILE A 187 -10.48 5.46 -3.68
C ILE A 187 -11.82 4.69 -3.68
N ALA A 188 -11.85 3.47 -3.16
CA ALA A 188 -13.07 2.67 -3.09
C ALA A 188 -14.18 3.35 -2.29
N LEU A 189 -13.85 3.96 -1.14
CA LEU A 189 -14.81 4.69 -0.32
C LEU A 189 -15.30 5.98 -0.98
N MET A 190 -14.39 6.76 -1.57
CA MET A 190 -14.69 8.02 -2.26
C MET A 190 -15.62 7.82 -3.46
N LEU A 191 -15.42 6.74 -4.22
CA LEU A 191 -16.23 6.40 -5.38
C LEU A 191 -17.48 5.58 -5.04
N ASP A 192 -17.69 5.25 -3.77
CA ASP A 192 -18.68 4.28 -3.30
C ASP A 192 -18.68 2.97 -4.12
N LEU A 193 -17.48 2.42 -4.37
CA LEU A 193 -17.26 1.28 -5.24
C LEU A 193 -17.81 -0.01 -4.61
N SER A 194 -19.08 -0.28 -4.88
CA SER A 194 -19.84 -1.38 -4.30
C SER A 194 -20.42 -2.31 -5.38
N GLY A 195 -21.17 -3.34 -4.94
CA GLY A 195 -21.77 -4.32 -5.83
C GLY A 195 -20.72 -5.14 -6.58
N VAL A 196 -21.02 -5.49 -7.83
CA VAL A 196 -20.16 -6.33 -8.68
C VAL A 196 -18.84 -5.64 -9.01
N ALA A 197 -18.83 -4.31 -9.16
CA ALA A 197 -17.61 -3.54 -9.34
C ALA A 197 -16.70 -3.62 -8.10
N GLY A 198 -17.28 -3.52 -6.89
CA GLY A 198 -16.57 -3.74 -5.63
C GLY A 198 -16.01 -5.16 -5.49
N GLY A 199 -16.74 -6.16 -5.99
CA GLY A 199 -16.26 -7.55 -6.07
C GLY A 199 -15.05 -7.68 -7.00
N ALA A 200 -15.12 -7.15 -8.22
CA ALA A 200 -14.00 -7.13 -9.16
C ALA A 200 -12.76 -6.44 -8.58
N ALA A 201 -12.95 -5.29 -7.93
CA ALA A 201 -11.89 -4.56 -7.23
C ALA A 201 -11.23 -5.44 -6.17
N THR A 202 -12.01 -6.16 -5.37
CA THR A 202 -11.49 -7.04 -4.32
C THR A 202 -10.68 -8.19 -4.91
N VAL A 203 -11.13 -8.78 -6.03
CA VAL A 203 -10.37 -9.83 -6.73
C VAL A 203 -9.03 -9.31 -7.23
N GLY A 204 -8.99 -8.12 -7.86
CA GLY A 204 -7.75 -7.52 -8.33
C GLY A 204 -6.77 -7.21 -7.19
N CYS A 205 -7.27 -6.62 -6.11
CA CYS A 205 -6.54 -6.35 -4.89
C CYS A 205 -6.00 -7.63 -4.22
N ALA A 206 -6.83 -8.67 -4.11
CA ALA A 206 -6.44 -9.97 -3.56
C ALA A 206 -5.39 -10.65 -4.45
N ALA A 207 -5.49 -10.49 -5.77
CA ALA A 207 -4.53 -11.07 -6.69
C ALA A 207 -3.13 -10.46 -6.56
N GLN A 208 -3.02 -9.16 -6.30
CA GLN A 208 -1.74 -8.54 -5.94
C GLN A 208 -1.16 -9.13 -4.67
N MET A 209 -1.94 -9.17 -3.59
CA MET A 209 -1.46 -9.62 -2.29
C MET A 209 -1.04 -11.09 -2.30
N ILE A 210 -1.95 -11.98 -2.70
CA ILE A 210 -1.68 -13.41 -2.74
C ILE A 210 -0.67 -13.76 -3.83
N GLY A 211 -0.76 -13.11 -4.99
CA GLY A 211 0.16 -13.34 -6.09
C GLY A 211 1.60 -13.03 -5.73
N PHE A 212 1.85 -11.87 -5.10
CA PHE A 212 3.18 -11.55 -4.58
C PHE A 212 3.61 -12.46 -3.42
N ALA A 213 2.69 -12.79 -2.51
CA ALA A 213 2.98 -13.67 -1.38
C ALA A 213 3.51 -15.05 -1.81
N VAL A 214 2.89 -15.66 -2.83
CA VAL A 214 3.34 -16.98 -3.32
C VAL A 214 4.52 -16.89 -4.27
N SER A 215 4.55 -15.90 -5.17
CA SER A 215 5.62 -15.76 -6.18
C SER A 215 6.97 -15.42 -5.54
N SER A 216 6.94 -14.77 -4.38
CA SER A 216 8.12 -14.37 -3.60
C SER A 216 8.41 -15.28 -2.40
N TYR A 217 7.68 -16.40 -2.25
CA TYR A 217 7.83 -17.32 -1.13
C TYR A 217 9.26 -17.88 -1.02
N ARG A 218 9.91 -18.10 -2.18
CA ARG A 218 11.29 -18.59 -2.24
C ARG A 218 12.30 -17.62 -1.63
N GLU A 219 12.07 -16.32 -1.76
CA GLU A 219 12.95 -15.29 -1.21
C GLU A 219 12.61 -14.91 0.24
N ASN A 220 11.33 -14.95 0.62
CA ASN A 220 10.85 -14.37 1.89
C ASN A 220 10.29 -15.38 2.91
N GLY A 221 10.11 -16.64 2.51
CA GLY A 221 9.58 -17.69 3.37
C GLY A 221 8.19 -17.39 3.92
N PHE A 222 7.85 -18.04 5.05
CA PHE A 222 6.54 -17.91 5.68
C PHE A 222 6.24 -16.49 6.17
N GLY A 223 7.25 -15.79 6.70
CA GLY A 223 7.10 -14.41 7.15
C GLY A 223 6.65 -13.48 6.02
N GLY A 224 7.29 -13.57 4.84
CA GLY A 224 6.89 -12.79 3.67
C GLY A 224 5.53 -13.19 3.10
N LEU A 225 5.16 -14.47 3.18
CA LEU A 225 3.86 -14.96 2.74
C LEU A 225 2.73 -14.33 3.56
N VAL A 226 2.87 -14.31 4.89
CA VAL A 226 1.90 -13.67 5.79
C VAL A 226 1.91 -12.15 5.62
N ALA A 227 3.11 -11.53 5.58
CA ALA A 227 3.24 -10.08 5.48
C ALA A 227 2.62 -9.52 4.18
N GLN A 228 2.75 -10.22 3.05
CA GLN A 228 2.17 -9.79 1.79
C GLN A 228 0.73 -10.26 1.60
N GLY A 229 0.46 -11.53 1.94
CA GLY A 229 -0.83 -12.15 1.70
C GLY A 229 -1.93 -11.69 2.65
N ILE A 230 -1.59 -11.37 3.90
CA ILE A 230 -2.54 -10.84 4.90
C ILE A 230 -2.29 -9.35 5.15
N GLY A 231 -1.07 -8.86 4.94
CA GLY A 231 -0.75 -7.45 5.16
C GLY A 231 -0.98 -6.57 3.94
N THR A 232 0.02 -6.43 3.06
CA THR A 232 -0.09 -5.64 1.83
C THR A 232 0.92 -6.04 0.77
N SER A 233 0.57 -5.85 -0.51
CA SER A 233 1.52 -5.92 -1.62
C SER A 233 2.42 -4.69 -1.75
N MET A 234 2.11 -3.57 -1.06
CA MET A 234 2.95 -2.36 -1.09
C MET A 234 4.38 -2.63 -0.59
N LEU A 235 4.60 -3.70 0.19
CA LEU A 235 5.94 -4.15 0.58
C LEU A 235 6.87 -4.46 -0.61
N GLN A 236 6.29 -4.72 -1.79
CA GLN A 236 7.04 -4.95 -3.03
C GLN A 236 7.28 -3.68 -3.86
N VAL A 237 6.81 -2.50 -3.45
CA VAL A 237 6.90 -1.28 -4.27
C VAL A 237 8.35 -0.93 -4.66
N ALA A 238 9.28 -1.03 -3.72
CA ALA A 238 10.70 -0.79 -3.98
C ALA A 238 11.30 -1.82 -4.95
N ASN A 239 10.83 -3.06 -4.88
CA ASN A 239 11.24 -4.14 -5.79
C ASN A 239 10.65 -3.97 -7.19
N ILE A 240 9.42 -3.45 -7.31
CA ILE A 240 8.80 -3.12 -8.60
C ILE A 240 9.59 -2.00 -9.29
N VAL A 241 10.06 -1.00 -8.53
CA VAL A 241 10.94 0.05 -9.07
C VAL A 241 12.25 -0.54 -9.60
N ARG A 242 12.82 -1.56 -8.92
CA ARG A 242 14.04 -2.25 -9.37
C ARG A 242 13.79 -3.12 -10.61
N ASN A 243 12.71 -3.90 -10.61
CA ASN A 243 12.31 -4.78 -11.70
C ASN A 243 10.79 -4.76 -11.90
N PRO A 244 10.26 -3.97 -12.85
CA PRO A 244 8.82 -3.87 -13.09
C PRO A 244 8.14 -5.17 -13.55
N TYR A 245 8.90 -6.15 -14.08
CA TYR A 245 8.35 -7.42 -14.54
C TYR A 245 7.68 -8.22 -13.42
N ILE A 246 8.08 -8.01 -12.16
CA ILE A 246 7.48 -8.72 -11.02
C ILE A 246 6.00 -8.39 -10.81
N LEU A 247 5.51 -7.28 -11.37
CA LEU A 247 4.12 -6.84 -11.27
C LEU A 247 3.18 -7.58 -12.24
N ILE A 248 3.73 -8.19 -13.30
CA ILE A 248 2.94 -8.82 -14.35
C ILE A 248 2.16 -10.04 -13.82
N PRO A 249 2.79 -11.03 -13.14
CA PRO A 249 2.07 -12.22 -12.67
C PRO A 249 0.81 -11.92 -11.85
N PRO A 250 0.86 -11.10 -10.77
CA PRO A 250 -0.33 -10.81 -9.98
C PRO A 250 -1.38 -9.97 -10.72
N THR A 251 -0.94 -9.01 -11.55
CA THR A 251 -1.87 -8.15 -12.32
C THR A 251 -2.65 -8.97 -13.35
N VAL A 252 -1.97 -9.89 -14.05
CA VAL A 252 -2.61 -10.82 -14.99
C VAL A 252 -3.55 -11.77 -14.26
N ALA A 253 -3.17 -12.27 -13.07
CA ALA A 253 -4.05 -13.09 -12.27
C ALA A 253 -5.37 -12.38 -11.93
N GLY A 254 -5.30 -11.11 -11.49
CA GLY A 254 -6.49 -10.29 -11.23
C GLY A 254 -7.34 -10.07 -12.48
N ALA A 255 -6.71 -9.71 -13.59
CA ALA A 255 -7.38 -9.50 -14.88
C ALA A 255 -8.11 -10.76 -15.38
N LEU A 256 -7.49 -11.94 -15.23
CA LEU A 256 -8.07 -13.21 -15.68
C LEU A 256 -9.23 -13.66 -14.78
N LEU A 257 -9.16 -13.43 -13.47
CA LEU A 257 -10.17 -13.87 -12.52
C LEU A 257 -11.37 -12.92 -12.44
N ALA A 258 -11.20 -11.65 -12.79
CA ALA A 258 -12.26 -10.66 -12.67
C ALA A 258 -13.52 -10.99 -13.50
N PRO A 259 -13.44 -11.46 -14.77
CA PRO A 259 -14.62 -11.91 -15.52
C PRO A 259 -15.39 -13.06 -14.85
N PHE A 260 -14.69 -13.96 -14.16
CA PHE A 260 -15.34 -15.04 -13.41
C PHE A 260 -16.10 -14.47 -12.22
N ALA A 261 -15.50 -13.51 -11.52
CA ALA A 261 -16.11 -12.81 -10.41
C ALA A 261 -17.35 -12.01 -10.86
N THR A 262 -17.26 -11.29 -11.98
CA THR A 262 -18.33 -10.40 -12.44
C THR A 262 -19.42 -11.10 -13.23
N VAL A 263 -19.08 -11.82 -14.30
CA VAL A 263 -20.05 -12.34 -15.28
C VAL A 263 -20.63 -13.69 -14.86
N TRP A 264 -19.84 -14.54 -14.20
CA TRP A 264 -20.25 -15.92 -13.93
C TRP A 264 -20.69 -16.18 -12.50
N LEU A 265 -20.18 -15.41 -11.55
CA LEU A 265 -20.39 -15.66 -10.13
C LEU A 265 -21.07 -14.48 -9.40
N ASP A 266 -21.35 -13.37 -10.10
CA ASP A 266 -21.99 -12.16 -9.55
C ASP A 266 -21.46 -11.79 -8.16
N MET A 267 -20.14 -11.84 -8.01
CA MET A 267 -19.46 -11.62 -6.75
C MET A 267 -19.49 -10.12 -6.44
N SER A 268 -20.05 -9.77 -5.28
CA SER A 268 -20.23 -8.38 -4.87
C SER A 268 -19.52 -8.07 -3.56
N ASN A 269 -19.10 -6.83 -3.40
CA ASN A 269 -18.54 -6.31 -2.14
C ASN A 269 -19.08 -4.91 -1.85
N ASN A 270 -18.84 -4.41 -0.64
CA ASN A 270 -19.08 -3.02 -0.29
C ASN A 270 -17.80 -2.18 -0.44
N SER A 271 -17.94 -0.86 -0.38
CA SER A 271 -16.87 0.11 -0.59
C SER A 271 -15.71 -0.05 0.41
N SER A 272 -16.01 -0.44 1.66
CA SER A 272 -15.00 -0.73 2.68
C SER A 272 -14.14 -1.95 2.37
N GLY A 273 -14.69 -2.96 1.67
CA GLY A 273 -13.98 -4.18 1.28
C GLY A 273 -13.32 -4.12 -0.10
N ALA A 274 -13.88 -3.32 -1.02
CA ALA A 274 -13.50 -3.28 -2.42
C ALA A 274 -12.01 -2.99 -2.66
N GLY A 275 -11.44 -2.05 -1.91
CA GLY A 275 -10.03 -1.65 -2.01
C GLY A 275 -9.06 -2.44 -1.12
N MET A 276 -9.54 -3.45 -0.37
CA MET A 276 -8.76 -4.10 0.69
C MET A 276 -8.06 -5.40 0.30
N GLY A 277 -8.52 -6.07 -0.76
CA GLY A 277 -7.97 -7.37 -1.16
C GLY A 277 -8.04 -8.40 -0.03
N THR A 278 -6.91 -8.97 0.35
CA THR A 278 -6.79 -9.90 1.50
C THR A 278 -6.25 -9.24 2.76
N SER A 279 -6.10 -7.91 2.77
CA SER A 279 -5.59 -7.13 3.92
C SER A 279 -6.45 -7.33 5.14
N GLY A 280 -5.86 -7.91 6.19
CA GLY A 280 -6.55 -8.31 7.42
C GLY A 280 -7.81 -9.14 7.21
N PHE A 281 -7.93 -9.83 6.07
CA PHE A 281 -9.14 -10.49 5.59
C PHE A 281 -10.37 -9.58 5.41
N VAL A 282 -10.20 -8.26 5.39
CA VAL A 282 -11.31 -7.31 5.32
C VAL A 282 -12.11 -7.45 4.04
N GLY A 283 -11.44 -7.61 2.88
CA GLY A 283 -12.15 -7.82 1.62
C GLY A 283 -13.05 -9.06 1.66
N GLN A 284 -12.58 -10.15 2.27
CA GLN A 284 -13.30 -11.41 2.42
C GLN A 284 -14.47 -11.26 3.40
N ILE A 285 -14.22 -10.66 4.57
CA ILE A 285 -15.24 -10.42 5.59
C ILE A 285 -16.36 -9.52 5.02
N MET A 286 -16.01 -8.46 4.29
CA MET A 286 -16.99 -7.57 3.67
C MET A 286 -17.75 -8.25 2.52
N THR A 287 -17.10 -9.16 1.78
CA THR A 287 -17.79 -10.02 0.80
C THR A 287 -18.85 -10.88 1.50
N PHE A 288 -18.49 -11.56 2.59
CA PHE A 288 -19.46 -12.37 3.36
C PHE A 288 -20.56 -11.52 3.98
N THR A 289 -20.25 -10.30 4.39
CA THR A 289 -21.25 -9.34 4.91
C THR A 289 -22.23 -8.93 3.81
N THR A 290 -21.77 -8.77 2.57
CA THR A 290 -22.57 -8.30 1.44
C THR A 290 -23.40 -9.43 0.80
N MET A 291 -22.80 -10.60 0.60
CA MET A 291 -23.42 -11.74 -0.10
C MET A 291 -24.06 -12.76 0.86
N GLY A 292 -23.86 -12.60 2.17
CA GLY A 292 -24.25 -13.58 3.18
C GLY A 292 -23.20 -14.70 3.36
N PHE A 293 -23.27 -15.34 4.53
CA PHE A 293 -22.39 -16.46 4.85
C PHE A 293 -23.01 -17.77 4.36
N SER A 294 -22.44 -18.35 3.30
CA SER A 294 -22.88 -19.64 2.75
C SER A 294 -21.69 -20.41 2.17
N GLY A 295 -21.80 -21.75 2.10
CA GLY A 295 -20.75 -22.60 1.55
C GLY A 295 -20.37 -22.23 0.11
N ILE A 296 -21.33 -21.76 -0.68
CA ILE A 296 -21.07 -21.29 -2.05
C ILE A 296 -20.26 -20.00 -2.08
N VAL A 297 -20.54 -19.03 -1.20
CA VAL A 297 -19.76 -17.78 -1.13
C VAL A 297 -18.36 -18.05 -0.59
N ILE A 298 -18.21 -18.95 0.38
CA ILE A 298 -16.88 -19.40 0.87
C ILE A 298 -16.08 -20.00 -0.28
N LEU A 299 -16.69 -20.87 -1.09
CA LEU A 299 -16.03 -21.46 -2.25
C LEU A 299 -15.61 -20.39 -3.27
N LYS A 300 -16.49 -19.42 -3.59
CA LYS A 300 -16.17 -18.29 -4.47
C LYS A 300 -14.97 -17.49 -3.95
N VAL A 301 -14.95 -17.16 -2.66
CA VAL A 301 -13.84 -16.45 -2.01
C VAL A 301 -12.54 -17.25 -2.06
N LEU A 302 -12.58 -18.55 -1.71
CA LEU A 302 -11.38 -19.39 -1.74
C LEU A 302 -10.80 -19.49 -3.16
N LEU A 303 -11.66 -19.68 -4.16
CA LEU A 303 -11.23 -19.81 -5.56
C LEU A 303 -10.72 -18.48 -6.14
N LEU A 304 -11.44 -17.38 -5.93
CA LEU A 304 -11.15 -16.11 -6.60
C LEU A 304 -10.20 -15.19 -5.83
N HIS A 305 -10.18 -15.24 -4.49
CA HIS A 305 -9.30 -14.39 -3.69
C HIS A 305 -7.98 -15.07 -3.33
N ILE A 306 -7.91 -16.40 -3.27
CA ILE A 306 -6.74 -17.11 -2.72
C ILE A 306 -6.16 -18.11 -3.73
N ILE A 307 -6.87 -19.19 -4.06
CA ILE A 307 -6.33 -20.32 -4.83
C ILE A 307 -6.03 -19.89 -6.28
N GLY A 308 -7.00 -19.25 -6.95
CA GLY A 308 -6.86 -18.78 -8.33
C GLY A 308 -5.67 -17.84 -8.48
N PRO A 309 -5.57 -16.75 -7.69
CA PRO A 309 -4.45 -15.85 -7.81
C PRO A 309 -3.11 -16.49 -7.46
N ALA A 310 -3.08 -17.39 -6.48
CA ALA A 310 -1.88 -18.12 -6.11
C ALA A 310 -1.36 -18.98 -7.28
N ILE A 311 -2.24 -19.79 -7.89
CA ILE A 311 -1.85 -20.68 -8.99
C ILE A 311 -1.40 -19.89 -10.20
N ILE A 312 -2.19 -18.89 -10.64
CA ILE A 312 -1.89 -18.12 -11.85
C ILE A 312 -0.59 -17.32 -11.67
N SER A 313 -0.43 -16.63 -10.54
CA SER A 313 0.76 -15.81 -10.30
C SER A 313 2.01 -16.67 -10.16
N LEU A 314 1.93 -17.80 -9.45
CA LEU A 314 3.07 -18.70 -9.30
C LEU A 314 3.50 -19.27 -10.65
N LEU A 315 2.55 -19.77 -11.46
CA LEU A 315 2.82 -20.28 -12.80
C LEU A 315 3.49 -19.23 -13.68
N LEU A 316 2.91 -18.03 -13.77
CA LEU A 316 3.44 -16.95 -14.59
C LEU A 316 4.81 -16.48 -14.09
N SER A 317 5.01 -16.36 -12.78
CA SER A 317 6.29 -15.97 -12.21
C SER A 317 7.38 -16.99 -12.54
N GLU A 318 7.10 -18.30 -12.47
CA GLU A 318 8.07 -19.34 -12.83
C GLU A 318 8.37 -19.37 -14.34
N LEU A 319 7.38 -19.13 -15.19
CA LEU A 319 7.61 -18.97 -16.63
C LEU A 319 8.50 -17.75 -16.93
N MET A 320 8.26 -16.63 -16.26
CA MET A 320 9.06 -15.42 -16.39
C MET A 320 10.47 -15.58 -15.81
N ARG A 321 10.64 -16.39 -14.75
CA ARG A 321 11.95 -16.78 -14.23
C ARG A 321 12.73 -17.63 -15.24
N LYS A 322 12.07 -18.59 -15.89
CA LYS A 322 12.69 -19.39 -16.98
C LYS A 322 13.09 -18.51 -18.18
N ALA A 323 12.32 -17.48 -18.48
CA ALA A 323 12.64 -16.49 -19.51
C ALA A 323 13.71 -15.46 -19.09
N GLY A 324 14.19 -15.49 -17.84
CA GLY A 324 15.20 -14.56 -17.32
C GLY A 324 14.69 -13.15 -17.02
N LEU A 325 13.37 -12.92 -17.08
CA LEU A 325 12.73 -11.61 -16.79
C LEU A 325 12.63 -11.34 -15.29
N ILE A 326 12.49 -12.40 -14.48
CA ILE A 326 12.49 -12.33 -13.02
C ILE A 326 13.66 -13.17 -12.51
N LYS A 327 14.51 -12.60 -11.67
CA LYS A 327 15.67 -13.27 -11.08
C LYS A 327 15.45 -13.55 -9.60
N PHE A 328 16.20 -14.51 -9.07
CA PHE A 328 16.19 -14.76 -7.63
C PHE A 328 16.68 -13.52 -6.88
N GLY A 329 15.91 -13.10 -5.87
CA GLY A 329 16.20 -11.89 -5.10
C GLY A 329 15.45 -10.65 -5.57
N ASP A 330 14.87 -10.65 -6.77
CA ASP A 330 14.13 -9.48 -7.29
C ASP A 330 12.88 -9.16 -6.45
N MET A 331 12.30 -10.15 -5.77
CA MET A 331 11.14 -9.99 -4.88
C MET A 331 11.52 -10.06 -3.39
N LYS A 332 12.81 -9.98 -3.04
CA LYS A 332 13.26 -10.04 -1.63
C LYS A 332 12.85 -8.76 -0.91
N ILE A 333 12.13 -8.90 0.20
CA ILE A 333 11.77 -7.78 1.07
C ILE A 333 12.93 -7.55 2.05
N ASP A 334 13.42 -6.32 2.06
CA ASP A 334 14.42 -5.84 3.02
C ASP A 334 13.66 -5.31 4.25
N TYR A 335 13.81 -5.97 5.40
CA TYR A 335 13.24 -5.59 6.71
C TYR A 335 14.32 -5.19 7.71
#